data_AF-A0A932BMX2-F1
#
_entry.id   AF-A0A932BMX2-F1
#
_cell.length_a   1.000
_cell.length_b   1.000
_cell.length_c   1.000
_cell.angle_alpha   90.00
_cell.angle_beta   90.00
_cell.angle_gamma   90.00
#
_symmetry.space_group_name_H-M   'P 1'
#
loop_
_entity.id
_entity.type
_entity.pdbx_description
1 polymer ?
#
loop_
_entity_poly.entity_id
_entity_poly.type
_entity_poly.pdbx_seq_one_letter_code
_entity_poly.pdbx_strand_id
1 'polypeptide(L)' 'MRRTQIYLEPELTAALDQLAKQRGQSRAQVLREAAWRLLRDVGATEGDPLQGIVGLGNAGPGTAACDHDRILAASARRER' A
#
# COMPACT_ATOMS: atom_id res chain seq x y z
N MET A 1 9.28 5.92 5.37
CA MET A 1 9.92 4.87 4.56
C MET A 1 11.29 4.55 5.15
N ARG A 2 11.73 3.27 5.11
CA ARG A 2 13.08 2.85 5.52
C ARG A 2 13.90 2.44 4.29
N ARG A 3 15.17 2.86 4.20
CA ARG A 3 16.06 2.49 3.08
C ARG A 3 16.42 1.01 3.18
N THR A 4 16.24 0.29 2.07
CA THR A 4 16.66 -1.11 1.91
C THR A 4 17.48 -1.22 0.64
N GLN A 5 18.63 -1.89 0.70
CA GLN A 5 19.47 -2.20 -0.46
C GLN A 5 19.31 -3.68 -0.79
N ILE A 6 18.98 -3.97 -2.04
CA ILE A 6 18.83 -5.33 -2.56
C ILE A 6 19.63 -5.43 -3.85
N TYR A 7 20.31 -6.57 -4.03
CA TYR A 7 20.97 -6.90 -5.27
C TYR A 7 19.96 -7.58 -6.20
N LEU A 8 19.97 -7.17 -7.46
CA LEU A 8 19.13 -7.74 -8.51
C LEU A 8 20.02 -8.18 -9.66
N GLU A 9 19.63 -9.27 -10.29
CA GLU A 9 20.29 -9.70 -11.53
C GLU A 9 20.14 -8.62 -12.62
N PRO A 10 21.15 -8.46 -13.50
CA PRO A 10 21.13 -7.44 -14.55
C PRO A 10 19.90 -7.53 -15.46
N GLU A 11 19.48 -8.74 -15.81
CA GLU A 11 18.34 -9.01 -16.68
C GLU A 11 17.02 -8.60 -16.01
N LEU A 12 16.88 -8.87 -14.70
CA LEU A 12 15.72 -8.46 -13.92
C LEU A 12 15.65 -6.93 -13.83
N THR A 13 16.79 -6.27 -13.66
CA THR A 13 16.87 -4.81 -13.63
C THR A 13 16.41 -4.21 -14.97
N ALA A 14 16.89 -4.75 -16.09
CA ALA A 14 16.50 -4.31 -17.42
C ALA A 14 14.99 -4.50 -17.68
N ALA A 15 14.43 -5.65 -17.28
CA ALA A 15 13.01 -5.94 -17.42
C ALA A 15 12.14 -4.98 -16.59
N LEU A 16 12.54 -4.69 -15.35
CA LEU A 16 11.83 -3.74 -14.49
C LEU A 16 11.88 -2.31 -15.03
N ASP A 17 13.01 -1.88 -15.59
CA ASP A 17 13.15 -0.56 -16.20
C ASP A 17 12.28 -0.42 -17.46
N GLN A 18 12.20 -1.47 -18.28
CA GLN A 18 11.32 -1.49 -19.44
C GLN A 18 9.85 -1.40 -19.01
N LEU A 19 9.44 -2.18 -18.01
CA LEU A 19 8.07 -2.14 -17.49
C LEU A 19 7.72 -0.78 -16.89
N ALA A 20 8.65 -0.17 -16.16
CA ALA A 20 8.49 1.17 -15.58
C ALA A 20 8.27 2.22 -16.68
N LYS A 21 9.04 2.18 -17.77
CA LYS A 21 8.87 3.05 -18.94
C LYS A 21 7.51 2.88 -19.60
N GLN A 22 7.10 1.63 -19.85
CA GLN A 22 5.80 1.33 -20.47
C GLN A 22 4.61 1.85 -19.64
N ARG A 23 4.74 1.87 -18.32
CA ARG A 23 3.69 2.33 -17.39
C ARG A 23 3.81 3.81 -17.00
N GLY A 24 4.85 4.52 -17.41
CA GLY A 24 5.12 5.89 -16.96
C GLY A 24 5.36 6.00 -15.45
N GLN A 25 5.93 4.96 -14.83
CA GLN A 25 6.18 4.88 -13.39
C GLN A 25 7.68 4.79 -13.09
N SER A 26 8.07 4.97 -11.83
CA SER A 26 9.44 4.69 -11.39
C SER A 26 9.66 3.19 -11.17
N ARG A 27 10.89 2.69 -11.40
CA ARG A 27 11.26 1.30 -11.05
C ARG A 27 10.93 0.95 -9.59
N ALA A 28 11.14 1.90 -8.68
CA ALA A 28 10.82 1.71 -7.26
C ALA A 28 9.31 1.51 -7.01
N GLN A 29 8.45 2.17 -7.79
CA GLN A 29 7.00 1.97 -7.72
C GLN A 29 6.62 0.57 -8.19
N VAL A 30 7.17 0.12 -9.32
CA VAL A 30 6.96 -1.23 -9.86
C VAL A 30 7.38 -2.30 -8.85
N LEU A 31 8.55 -2.12 -8.21
CA LEU A 31 9.06 -3.02 -7.16
C LEU A 31 8.12 -3.09 -5.95
N ARG A 32 7.60 -1.94 -5.49
CA ARG A 32 6.63 -1.91 -4.38
C ARG A 32 5.33 -2.61 -4.74
N GLU A 33 4.81 -2.38 -5.94
CA GLU A 33 3.58 -3.03 -6.42
C GLU A 33 3.75 -4.55 -6.51
N ALA A 34 4.88 -5.02 -7.03
CA ALA A 34 5.21 -6.44 -7.10
C ALA A 34 5.31 -7.07 -5.71
N ALA A 35 6.01 -6.41 -4.77
CA ALA A 35 6.13 -6.90 -3.39
C ALA A 35 4.76 -6.99 -2.70
N TRP A 36 3.91 -5.98 -2.83
CA TRP A 36 2.56 -6.01 -2.28
C TRP A 36 1.69 -7.09 -2.91
N ARG A 37 1.81 -7.30 -4.22
CA ARG A 37 1.08 -8.38 -4.90
C ARG A 37 1.51 -9.75 -4.37
N LEU A 38 2.82 -10.00 -4.29
CA LEU A 38 3.34 -11.24 -3.75
C LEU A 38 2.86 -11.48 -2.31
N LEU A 39 2.91 -10.46 -1.45
CA LEU A 39 2.46 -10.57 -0.06
C LEU A 39 0.95 -10.85 0.03
N ARG A 40 0.12 -10.27 -0.84
CA ARG A 40 -1.31 -10.59 -0.90
C ARG A 40 -1.55 -12.02 -1.38
N ASP A 41 -0.84 -12.44 -2.41
CA ASP A 41 -0.98 -13.80 -2.98
C ASP A 41 -0.53 -14.86 -1.95
N VAL A 42 0.55 -14.59 -1.21
CA VAL A 42 1.04 -15.48 -0.12
C VAL A 42 0.15 -15.41 1.11
N GLY A 43 -0.24 -14.22 1.56
CA GLY A 43 -1.10 -14.03 2.75
C GLY A 43 -2.53 -14.55 2.56
N ALA A 44 -3.00 -14.68 1.32
CA ALA A 44 -4.25 -15.38 1.00
C ALA A 44 -4.18 -16.89 1.26
N THR A 45 -2.97 -17.46 1.36
CA THR A 45 -2.77 -18.91 1.40
C THR A 45 -2.67 -19.44 2.85
N GLU A 46 -2.21 -18.65 3.83
CA GLU A 46 -2.17 -19.09 5.24
C GLU A 46 -2.38 -17.91 6.23
N GLY A 47 -3.54 -17.87 6.88
CA GLY A 47 -3.60 -17.59 8.32
C GLY A 47 -4.43 -16.41 8.83
N ASP A 48 -4.62 -15.29 8.10
CA ASP A 48 -5.33 -14.13 8.69
C ASP A 48 -6.17 -13.32 7.67
N PRO A 49 -7.51 -13.43 7.73
CA PRO A 49 -8.44 -12.65 6.91
C PRO A 49 -8.25 -11.12 7.01
N LEU A 50 -7.64 -10.62 8.09
CA LEU A 50 -7.44 -9.19 8.32
C LEU A 50 -6.25 -8.62 7.55
N GLN A 51 -5.33 -9.45 7.05
CA GLN A 51 -4.18 -8.98 6.26
C GLN A 51 -4.60 -8.35 4.93
N GLY A 52 -5.71 -8.80 4.33
CA GLY A 52 -6.28 -8.20 3.12
C GLY A 52 -6.85 -6.79 3.33
N ILE A 53 -7.02 -6.36 4.59
CA ILE A 53 -7.61 -5.06 4.97
C ILE A 53 -6.51 -4.03 5.30
N VAL A 54 -5.25 -4.46 5.46
CA VAL A 54 -4.12 -3.57 5.74
C VAL A 54 -3.92 -2.59 4.58
N GLY A 55 -4.15 -1.30 4.85
CA GLY A 55 -4.01 -0.22 3.86
C GLY A 55 -5.34 0.36 3.34
N LEU A 56 -6.49 -0.25 3.62
CA LEU A 56 -7.81 0.31 3.25
C LEU A 56 -8.12 1.64 3.98
N GLY A 57 -7.56 1.83 5.18
CA GLY A 57 -7.86 2.97 6.07
C GLY A 57 -7.20 4.31 5.71
N ASN A 58 -6.43 4.40 4.62
CA ASN A 58 -5.72 5.64 4.23
C ASN A 58 -6.58 6.68 3.50
N ALA A 59 -7.88 6.45 3.32
CA ALA A 59 -8.79 7.38 2.63
C ALA A 59 -9.37 8.49 3.52
N GLY A 60 -9.17 8.41 4.84
CA GLY A 60 -9.69 9.38 5.81
C GLY A 60 -8.70 10.51 6.14
N PRO A 61 -9.10 11.48 7.01
CA PRO A 61 -8.29 12.65 7.38
C PRO A 61 -6.98 12.35 8.14
N GLY A 62 -6.56 11.09 8.23
CA GLY A 62 -5.34 10.66 8.94
C GLY A 62 -5.42 10.76 10.46
N THR A 63 -6.32 11.58 11.00
CA THR A 63 -6.55 11.76 12.44
C THR A 63 -7.74 10.95 12.96
N ALA A 64 -8.42 10.20 12.09
CA ALA A 64 -9.64 9.47 12.43
C ALA A 64 -9.46 8.52 13.62
N ALA A 65 -8.28 7.93 13.79
CA ALA A 65 -7.98 7.08 14.95
C ALA A 65 -7.86 7.90 16.26
N CYS A 66 -7.23 9.07 16.22
CA CYS A 66 -6.97 9.91 17.39
C CYS A 66 -8.19 10.73 17.81
N ASP A 67 -8.94 11.24 16.83
CA ASP A 67 -10.00 12.24 17.03
C ASP A 67 -11.41 11.66 16.78
N HIS A 68 -11.58 10.33 16.87
CA HIS A 68 -12.83 9.65 16.49
C HIS A 68 -14.06 10.26 17.19
N ASP A 69 -14.00 10.50 18.50
CA ASP A 69 -15.11 11.09 19.25
C ASP A 69 -15.52 12.47 18.73
N ARG A 70 -14.53 13.33 18.46
CA ARG A 70 -14.75 14.67 17.92
C ARG A 70 -15.37 14.60 16.53
N ILE A 71 -14.87 13.69 15.68
CA ILE A 71 -15.36 13.50 14.31
C ILE A 71 -16.80 13.00 14.33
N LEU A 72 -17.12 12.01 15.16
CA LEU A 72 -18.47 11.46 15.31
C LEU A 72 -19.44 12.51 15.86
N ALA A 73 -19.03 13.28 16.87
CA ALA A 73 -19.84 14.37 17.41
C ALA A 73 -20.10 15.48 16.40
N ALA A 74 -19.14 15.79 15.53
CA ALA A 74 -19.32 16.76 14.45
C ALA A 74 -20.28 16.25 13.36
N SER A 75 -20.17 14.99 12.96
CA SER A 75 -21.06 14.38 11.98
C SER A 75 -22.51 14.32 12.46
N ALA A 76 -22.73 13.91 13.72
CA ALA A 76 -24.07 13.82 14.33
C ALA A 76 -24.78 15.18 14.42
N ARG A 77 -24.03 16.29 14.50
CA ARG A 77 -24.59 17.66 14.48
C ARG A 77 -24.92 18.15 13.07
N ARG A 78 -24.31 17.57 12.05
CA ARG A 78 -24.45 17.97 10.64
C ARG A 78 -25.65 17.32 9.95
N GLU A 79 -26.13 16.21 10.51
CA GLU A 79 -27.32 15.47 10.06
C GLU A 79 -28.62 15.96 10.72
N ARG A 80 -28.53 16.94 11.64
CA ARG A 80 -29.68 17.68 12.20
C ARG A 80 -29.82 19.03 11.52
#